data_AF-A0AAE0RD99-F1
#
_entry.id   AF-A0AAE0RD99-F1
#
_cell.length_a   1.000
_cell.length_b   1.000
_cell.length_c   1.000
_cell.angle_alpha   90.00
_cell.angle_beta   90.00
_cell.angle_gamma   90.00
#
_symmetry.space_group_name_H-M   'P 1'
#
loop_
_entity.id
_entity.type
_entity.pdbx_description
1 polymer ?
#
loop_
_entity_poly.entity_id
_entity_poly.type
_entity_poly.pdbx_seq_one_letter_code
_entity_poly.pdbx_strand_id
1 'polypeptide(L)'
;MWLTDRVPDAAIQLDGLTVFRANRNAALCVEFVTVRCRPFYLLREFTTIFIVGVYIPPSVNAKEALYELYGAISELQNAHPDGLFIIAGDFNHANLKSVLPKFHQHVDFATRGVNELDLDYTNIPSAYCAEPRPHLSYSDHISVMLIPAYRQLIRRSKLVLKLVKTWPEGAMSALQDCFECTDWDMFDLEEYTSSVTS
;
A
#
# COMPACT_ATOMS: atom_id res chain seq x y z
N MET A 1 -5.38 22.46 -13.94
CA MET A 1 -4.53 21.25 -13.92
C MET A 1 -3.64 21.35 -12.70
N TRP A 2 -3.82 20.46 -11.73
CA TRP A 2 -3.10 20.46 -10.44
C TRP A 2 -1.65 20.03 -10.63
N LEU A 3 -1.42 19.08 -11.53
CA LEU A 3 -0.09 18.68 -11.95
C LEU A 3 0.30 19.50 -13.20
N THR A 4 1.52 20.07 -13.22
CA THR A 4 2.05 20.90 -14.33
C THR A 4 3.21 20.20 -15.00
N ASP A 5 3.56 20.50 -16.26
CA ASP A 5 4.68 19.87 -17.01
C ASP A 5 6.03 19.84 -16.28
N ARG A 6 6.19 20.65 -15.23
CA ARG A 6 7.41 20.70 -14.40
C ARG A 6 7.53 19.54 -13.41
N VAL A 7 6.46 18.83 -13.10
CA VAL A 7 6.56 17.60 -12.30
C VAL A 7 7.17 16.51 -13.20
N PRO A 8 8.07 15.63 -12.76
CA PRO A 8 8.57 14.55 -13.60
C PRO A 8 7.51 13.44 -13.73
N ASP A 9 7.33 12.91 -14.94
CA ASP A 9 6.50 11.70 -15.18
C ASP A 9 7.15 10.44 -14.60
N ALA A 10 8.46 10.52 -14.36
CA ALA A 10 9.29 9.45 -13.85
C ALA A 10 9.29 9.39 -12.32
N ALA A 11 9.60 8.19 -11.82
CA ALA A 11 9.75 7.92 -10.41
C ALA A 11 10.87 8.75 -9.77
N ILE A 12 10.53 9.62 -8.82
CA ILE A 12 11.52 10.22 -7.93
C ILE A 12 11.74 9.24 -6.77
N GLN A 13 12.95 8.70 -6.67
CA GLN A 13 13.40 7.94 -5.50
C GLN A 13 14.11 8.88 -4.53
N LEU A 14 13.49 9.09 -3.38
CA LEU A 14 14.13 9.62 -2.19
C LEU A 14 14.32 8.45 -1.20
N ASP A 15 15.28 8.55 -0.30
CA ASP A 15 15.52 7.44 0.63
C ASP A 15 14.26 7.15 1.48
N GLY A 16 13.74 5.93 1.40
CA GLY A 16 12.46 5.52 2.01
C GLY A 16 11.16 5.94 1.29
N LEU A 17 11.24 6.71 0.20
CA LEU A 17 10.11 7.24 -0.58
C LEU A 17 10.31 7.00 -2.08
N THR A 18 9.37 6.33 -2.74
CA THR A 18 9.40 6.18 -4.20
C THR A 18 8.10 6.73 -4.77
N VAL A 19 8.17 7.86 -5.47
CA VAL A 19 7.07 8.31 -6.32
C VAL A 19 7.03 7.40 -7.53
N PHE A 20 5.89 6.82 -7.90
CA PHE A 20 5.81 5.83 -8.99
C PHE A 20 5.27 6.42 -10.30
N ARG A 21 4.31 7.33 -10.22
CA ARG A 21 3.57 7.81 -11.39
C ARG A 21 2.89 9.13 -11.09
N ALA A 22 3.06 10.11 -11.97
CA ALA A 22 2.30 11.36 -12.00
C ALA A 22 1.65 11.47 -13.38
N ASN A 23 0.46 10.89 -13.55
CA ASN A 23 -0.17 10.82 -14.87
C ASN A 23 -0.93 12.12 -15.17
N ARG A 24 -0.67 12.71 -16.35
CA ARG A 24 -0.91 14.13 -16.64
C ARG A 24 -1.32 14.48 -18.07
N ASN A 25 -1.47 13.50 -18.94
CA ASN A 25 -1.78 13.83 -20.33
C ASN A 25 -3.14 14.57 -20.42
N ALA A 26 -3.21 15.63 -21.23
CA ALA A 26 -4.43 16.41 -21.50
C ALA A 26 -5.58 15.59 -22.10
N ALA A 27 -5.31 14.36 -22.53
CA ALA A 27 -6.29 13.36 -22.96
C ALA A 27 -6.87 12.51 -21.80
N LEU A 28 -6.32 12.57 -20.60
CA LEU A 28 -6.74 11.74 -19.46
C LEU A 28 -7.93 12.34 -18.74
N CYS A 29 -8.82 11.46 -18.30
CA CYS A 29 -9.98 11.84 -17.51
C CYS A 29 -9.65 12.00 -16.01
N VAL A 30 -8.42 11.71 -15.57
CA VAL A 30 -7.98 11.80 -14.17
C VAL A 30 -6.53 12.25 -14.04
N GLU A 31 -6.27 13.14 -13.08
CA GLU A 31 -4.93 13.49 -12.61
C GLU A 31 -4.66 12.77 -11.30
N PHE A 32 -3.57 12.00 -11.21
CA PHE A 32 -3.21 11.37 -9.94
C PHE A 32 -1.70 11.19 -9.78
N VAL A 33 -1.27 11.22 -8.52
CA VAL A 33 0.09 10.93 -8.10
C VAL A 33 0.09 9.77 -7.13
N THR A 34 1.00 8.81 -7.31
CA THR A 34 1.20 7.72 -6.37
C THR A 34 2.56 7.80 -5.72
N VAL A 35 2.57 7.85 -4.39
CA VAL A 35 3.76 7.80 -3.55
C VAL A 35 3.76 6.49 -2.78
N ARG A 36 4.81 5.70 -2.95
CA ARG A 36 5.09 4.55 -2.10
C ARG A 36 6.04 4.94 -1.00
N CYS A 37 5.79 4.49 0.22
CA CYS A 37 6.73 4.63 1.31
C CYS A 37 6.70 3.41 2.23
N ARG A 38 7.79 3.21 2.97
CA ARG A 38 7.85 2.23 4.06
C ARG A 38 8.39 2.91 5.31
N PRO A 39 7.51 3.52 6.13
CA PRO A 39 7.92 4.14 7.38
C PRO A 39 8.60 3.14 8.32
N PHE A 40 9.56 3.61 9.12
CA PHE A 40 10.29 2.75 10.08
C PHE A 40 9.38 2.00 11.06
N TYR A 41 8.28 2.64 11.47
CA TYR A 41 7.30 2.08 12.42
C TYR A 41 6.04 1.54 11.75
N LEU A 42 6.15 1.08 10.49
CA LEU A 42 5.04 0.43 9.80
C LEU A 42 4.65 -0.86 10.52
N LEU A 43 3.34 -1.10 10.63
CA LEU A 43 2.82 -2.33 11.23
C LEU A 43 3.30 -3.53 10.43
N ARG A 44 3.76 -4.58 11.13
CA ARG A 44 4.41 -5.76 10.51
C ARG A 44 3.56 -6.47 9.44
N GLU A 45 2.25 -6.32 9.55
CA GLU A 45 1.26 -6.83 8.61
C GLU A 45 1.23 -6.10 7.26
N PHE A 46 1.73 -4.87 7.19
CA PHE A 46 1.82 -4.11 5.95
C PHE A 46 3.25 -4.13 5.43
N THR A 47 3.42 -4.49 4.16
CA THR A 47 4.73 -4.52 3.52
C THR A 47 5.18 -3.13 3.05
N THR A 48 4.23 -2.25 2.73
CA THR A 48 4.45 -0.89 2.23
C THR A 48 3.16 -0.09 2.35
N ILE A 49 3.26 1.24 2.30
CA ILE A 49 2.12 2.14 2.12
C ILE A 49 2.17 2.74 0.72
N PHE A 50 1.02 2.83 0.07
CA PHE A 50 0.77 3.64 -1.12
C PHE A 50 -0.18 4.77 -0.77
N ILE A 51 0.25 5.99 -0.99
CA ILE A 51 -0.55 7.21 -0.86
C ILE A 51 -0.82 7.70 -2.28
N VAL A 52 -2.08 7.76 -2.66
CA VAL A 52 -2.54 8.18 -3.98
C VAL A 52 -3.33 9.46 -3.83
N GLY A 53 -2.80 10.56 -4.38
CA GLY A 53 -3.53 11.82 -4.50
C GLY A 53 -4.29 11.85 -5.82
N VAL A 54 -5.61 12.07 -5.79
CA VAL A 54 -6.49 12.02 -6.98
C VAL A 54 -7.19 13.35 -7.19
N TYR A 55 -7.27 13.79 -8.44
CA TYR A 55 -8.14 14.88 -8.88
C TYR A 55 -8.88 14.45 -10.14
N ILE A 56 -10.22 14.43 -10.08
CA ILE A 56 -11.08 14.16 -11.23
C ILE A 56 -11.79 15.47 -11.60
N PRO A 57 -11.47 16.09 -12.75
CA PRO A 57 -12.13 17.33 -13.16
C PRO A 57 -13.65 17.17 -13.27
N PRO A 58 -14.45 18.20 -12.91
CA PRO A 58 -15.92 18.10 -12.95
C PRO A 58 -16.49 17.96 -14.37
N SER A 59 -15.71 18.28 -15.41
CA SER A 59 -16.15 18.28 -16.81
C SER A 59 -15.92 16.95 -17.55
N VAL A 60 -15.18 16.01 -16.97
CA VAL A 60 -14.79 14.75 -17.64
C VAL A 60 -15.76 13.62 -17.33
N ASN A 61 -15.68 12.52 -18.08
CA ASN A 61 -16.48 11.32 -17.81
C ASN A 61 -15.93 10.56 -16.61
N ALA A 62 -16.66 10.56 -15.48
CA ALA A 62 -16.29 9.81 -14.28
C ALA A 62 -16.00 8.32 -14.54
N LYS A 63 -16.70 7.66 -15.47
CA LYS A 63 -16.47 6.22 -15.71
C LYS A 63 -15.10 5.96 -16.32
N GLU A 64 -14.68 6.78 -17.28
CA GLU A 64 -13.38 6.66 -17.92
C GLU A 64 -12.26 7.00 -16.92
N ALA A 65 -12.43 8.08 -16.15
CA ALA A 65 -11.53 8.47 -15.07
C ALA A 65 -11.32 7.33 -14.05
N LEU A 66 -12.41 6.72 -13.59
CA LEU A 66 -12.37 5.63 -12.63
C LEU A 66 -11.77 4.34 -13.22
N TYR A 67 -11.96 4.08 -14.51
CA TYR A 67 -11.37 2.91 -15.17
C TYR A 67 -9.85 3.04 -15.30
N GLU A 68 -9.35 4.23 -15.66
CA GLU A 68 -7.92 4.52 -15.67
C GLU A 68 -7.30 4.38 -14.28
N LEU A 69 -7.95 4.96 -13.28
CA LEU A 69 -7.52 4.88 -11.89
C LEU A 69 -7.54 3.41 -11.38
N TYR A 70 -8.57 2.64 -11.74
CA TYR A 70 -8.67 1.22 -11.45
C TYR A 70 -7.48 0.42 -12.02
N GLY A 71 -7.13 0.65 -13.29
CA GLY A 71 -5.99 -0.03 -13.92
C GLY A 71 -4.69 0.20 -13.16
N ALA A 72 -4.39 1.47 -12.85
CA ALA A 72 -3.18 1.83 -12.12
C ALA A 72 -3.13 1.25 -10.69
N ILE A 73 -4.25 1.30 -9.96
CA ILE A 73 -4.31 0.74 -8.60
C ILE A 73 -4.22 -0.79 -8.65
N SER A 74 -4.88 -1.45 -9.61
CA SER A 74 -4.87 -2.89 -9.72
C SER A 74 -3.47 -3.44 -10.01
N GLU A 75 -2.68 -2.77 -10.86
CA GLU A 75 -1.28 -3.12 -11.09
C GLU A 75 -0.48 -3.10 -9.78
N LEU A 76 -0.66 -2.05 -8.97
CA LEU A 76 0.02 -1.90 -7.68
C LEU A 76 -0.45 -2.93 -6.65
N GLN A 77 -1.75 -3.23 -6.60
CA GLN A 77 -2.30 -4.26 -5.71
C GLN A 77 -1.76 -5.65 -6.06
N ASN A 78 -1.61 -5.96 -7.34
CA ASN A 78 -1.05 -7.23 -7.80
C ASN A 78 0.45 -7.33 -7.45
N ALA A 79 1.20 -6.24 -7.56
CA ALA A 79 2.62 -6.21 -7.18
C ALA A 79 2.83 -6.23 -5.65
N HIS A 80 1.88 -5.70 -4.89
CA HIS A 80 1.97 -5.53 -3.43
C HIS A 80 0.67 -5.94 -2.73
N PRO A 81 0.35 -7.25 -2.66
CA PRO A 81 -0.90 -7.74 -2.11
C PRO A 81 -1.11 -7.36 -0.63
N ASP A 82 -0.02 -7.30 0.14
CA ASP A 82 -0.03 -6.89 1.56
C ASP A 82 0.29 -5.39 1.74
N GLY A 83 0.03 -4.57 0.72
CA GLY A 83 0.20 -3.13 0.77
C GLY A 83 -1.01 -2.43 1.42
N LEU A 84 -0.76 -1.39 2.22
CA LEU A 84 -1.79 -0.44 2.63
C LEU A 84 -1.97 0.61 1.54
N PHE A 85 -3.19 0.81 1.07
CA PHE A 85 -3.53 1.83 0.08
C PHE A 85 -4.38 2.91 0.73
N ILE A 86 -3.96 4.17 0.55
CA ILE A 86 -4.68 5.38 0.98
C ILE A 86 -4.89 6.21 -0.28
N ILE A 87 -6.13 6.39 -0.70
CA ILE A 87 -6.50 7.08 -1.94
C ILE A 87 -7.39 8.23 -1.56
N ALA A 88 -6.85 9.45 -1.65
CA ALA A 88 -7.54 10.65 -1.21
C ALA A 88 -7.45 11.77 -2.26
N GLY A 89 -8.47 12.61 -2.29
CA GLY A 89 -8.45 13.84 -3.08
C GLY A 89 -9.85 14.25 -3.51
N ASP A 90 -9.92 15.15 -4.49
CA ASP A 90 -11.17 15.69 -5.00
C ASP A 90 -11.70 14.85 -6.16
N PHE A 91 -12.73 14.06 -5.88
CA PHE A 91 -13.37 13.18 -6.84
C PHE A 91 -14.50 13.89 -7.61
N ASN A 92 -14.87 15.11 -7.22
CA ASN A 92 -16.01 15.85 -7.72
C ASN A 92 -17.31 15.02 -7.75
N HIS A 93 -17.60 14.38 -8.87
CA HIS A 93 -18.83 13.62 -9.12
C HIS A 93 -18.59 12.11 -9.23
N ALA A 94 -17.36 11.63 -9.04
CA ALA A 94 -16.98 10.23 -9.17
C ALA A 94 -17.01 9.49 -7.82
N ASN A 95 -17.35 8.20 -7.85
CA ASN A 95 -17.34 7.35 -6.66
C ASN A 95 -16.47 6.12 -6.89
N LEU A 96 -15.34 6.03 -6.18
CA LEU A 96 -14.38 4.95 -6.36
C LEU A 96 -14.95 3.56 -6.04
N LYS A 97 -15.95 3.45 -5.15
CA LYS A 97 -16.58 2.17 -4.81
C LYS A 97 -17.21 1.48 -6.02
N SER A 98 -17.57 2.21 -7.08
CA SER A 98 -18.16 1.61 -8.28
C SER A 98 -17.18 0.70 -9.04
N VAL A 99 -15.87 0.95 -8.92
CA VAL A 99 -14.81 0.15 -9.57
C VAL A 99 -13.98 -0.66 -8.56
N LEU A 100 -13.86 -0.17 -7.33
CA LEU A 100 -13.10 -0.79 -6.25
C LEU A 100 -13.98 -1.01 -5.00
N PRO A 101 -14.91 -1.98 -5.01
CA PRO A 101 -15.89 -2.16 -3.93
C PRO A 101 -15.27 -2.62 -2.61
N LYS A 102 -14.04 -3.15 -2.63
CA LYS A 102 -13.28 -3.55 -1.43
C LYS A 102 -12.66 -2.37 -0.68
N PHE A 103 -12.69 -1.17 -1.26
CA PHE A 103 -12.19 0.02 -0.61
C PHE A 103 -13.27 0.65 0.27
N HIS A 104 -12.85 1.06 1.46
CA HIS A 104 -13.68 1.66 2.48
C HIS A 104 -13.45 3.16 2.48
N GLN A 105 -14.56 3.89 2.35
CA GLN A 105 -14.57 5.35 2.32
C GLN A 105 -14.75 5.88 3.75
N HIS A 106 -14.04 6.95 4.12
CA HIS A 106 -13.99 7.43 5.52
C HIS A 106 -14.53 8.85 5.76
N VAL A 107 -14.86 9.62 4.72
CA VAL A 107 -15.38 11.01 4.83
C VAL A 107 -16.90 11.01 4.70
N ASP A 108 -17.61 11.49 5.72
CA ASP A 108 -19.08 11.51 5.79
C ASP A 108 -19.65 12.92 6.00
N PHE A 109 -18.88 13.94 5.59
CA PHE A 109 -19.23 15.35 5.77
C PHE A 109 -18.87 16.16 4.53
N ALA A 110 -19.62 17.25 4.33
CA ALA A 110 -19.41 18.16 3.21
C ALA A 110 -18.02 18.82 3.27
N THR A 111 -17.31 18.79 2.15
CA THR A 111 -15.95 19.31 2.02
C THR A 111 -15.89 20.62 1.24
N ARG A 112 -16.93 20.93 0.45
CA ARG A 112 -17.11 22.20 -0.25
C ARG A 112 -18.55 22.67 -0.16
N GLY A 113 -18.81 23.67 0.69
CA GLY A 113 -20.17 24.12 0.96
C GLY A 113 -21.03 22.99 1.55
N VAL A 114 -22.02 22.52 0.79
CA VAL A 114 -22.90 21.40 1.17
C VAL A 114 -22.55 20.08 0.49
N ASN A 115 -21.51 20.07 -0.35
CA ASN A 115 -21.17 18.92 -1.18
C ASN A 115 -19.98 18.13 -0.59
N GLU A 116 -20.05 16.80 -0.69
CA GLU A 116 -18.99 15.86 -0.34
C GLU A 116 -18.17 15.53 -1.59
N LEU A 117 -17.18 16.36 -1.91
CA LEU A 117 -16.37 16.22 -3.14
C LEU A 117 -15.03 15.54 -2.86
N ASP A 118 -14.44 15.84 -1.70
CA ASP A 118 -13.18 15.26 -1.27
C ASP A 118 -13.45 13.97 -0.53
N LEU A 119 -12.93 12.87 -1.06
CA LEU A 119 -13.15 11.54 -0.53
C LEU A 119 -11.80 10.89 -0.19
N ASP A 120 -11.81 10.05 0.83
CA ASP A 120 -10.67 9.21 1.19
C ASP A 120 -11.12 7.75 1.23
N TYR A 121 -10.32 6.87 0.62
CA TYR A 121 -10.57 5.45 0.49
C TYR A 121 -9.35 4.64 0.92
N THR A 122 -9.57 3.57 1.69
CA THR A 122 -8.52 2.60 2.00
C THR A 122 -8.95 1.16 1.79
N ASN A 123 -8.03 0.26 1.49
CA ASN A 123 -8.30 -1.18 1.39
C ASN A 123 -8.51 -1.87 2.75
N ILE A 124 -8.44 -1.13 3.87
CA ILE A 124 -8.63 -1.64 5.22
C ILE A 124 -9.88 -1.03 5.85
N PRO A 125 -10.81 -1.84 6.38
CA PRO A 125 -12.00 -1.33 7.04
C PRO A 125 -11.65 -0.58 8.33
N SER A 126 -12.28 0.58 8.53
CA SER A 126 -12.09 1.43 9.72
C SER A 126 -10.61 1.73 10.00
N ALA A 127 -9.83 1.93 8.94
CA ALA A 127 -8.42 2.28 9.07
C ALA A 127 -8.23 3.68 9.66
N TYR A 128 -9.12 4.60 9.28
CA TYR A 128 -9.10 5.99 9.68
C TYR A 128 -10.49 6.46 10.12
N CYS A 129 -10.49 7.53 10.89
CA CYS A 129 -11.63 8.38 11.16
C CYS A 129 -11.32 9.75 10.53
N ALA A 130 -12.19 10.25 9.67
CA ALA A 130 -12.01 11.56 9.07
C ALA A 130 -12.58 12.65 9.98
N GLU A 131 -11.87 13.77 10.10
CA GLU A 131 -12.35 14.96 10.78
C GLU A 131 -12.23 16.20 9.88
N PRO A 132 -13.26 17.06 9.85
CA PRO A 132 -13.19 18.32 9.13
C PRO A 132 -12.22 19.29 9.83
N ARG A 133 -11.38 19.96 9.04
CA ARG A 133 -10.47 21.01 9.48
C ARG A 133 -10.72 22.29 8.70
N PRO A 134 -10.39 23.46 9.27
CA PRO A 134 -10.57 24.73 8.57
C PRO A 134 -9.95 24.73 7.17
N HIS A 135 -10.48 25.60 6.31
CA HIS A 135 -9.92 25.87 4.99
C HIS A 135 -8.42 26.18 5.10
N LEU A 136 -7.63 25.62 4.19
CA LEU A 136 -6.24 26.01 4.05
C LEU A 136 -6.17 27.25 3.15
N SER A 137 -5.74 28.37 3.74
CA SER A 137 -5.58 29.63 3.02
C SER A 137 -6.89 30.05 2.32
N TYR A 138 -6.84 30.35 1.03
CA TYR A 138 -7.98 30.77 0.21
C TYR A 138 -8.73 29.60 -0.48
N SER A 139 -8.52 28.36 -0.04
CA SER A 139 -9.28 27.22 -0.54
C SER A 139 -10.77 27.39 -0.22
N ASP A 140 -11.63 27.11 -1.19
CA ASP A 140 -13.08 26.98 -0.99
C ASP A 140 -13.49 25.57 -0.53
N HIS A 141 -12.51 24.66 -0.43
CA HIS A 141 -12.64 23.36 0.21
C HIS A 141 -12.06 23.40 1.63
N ILE A 142 -12.75 22.77 2.59
CA ILE A 142 -12.19 22.48 3.91
C ILE A 142 -11.14 21.38 3.82
N SER A 143 -10.26 21.32 4.81
CA SER A 143 -9.26 20.23 4.87
C SER A 143 -9.81 19.02 5.60
N VAL A 144 -9.38 17.84 5.20
CA VAL A 144 -9.74 16.57 5.85
C VAL A 144 -8.52 16.05 6.62
N MET A 145 -8.68 15.82 7.92
CA MET A 145 -7.66 15.17 8.75
C MET A 145 -8.03 13.72 8.97
N LEU A 146 -7.15 12.80 8.54
CA LEU A 146 -7.32 11.37 8.75
C LEU A 146 -6.63 10.97 10.06
N ILE A 147 -7.43 10.58 11.05
CA ILE A 147 -6.94 10.08 12.34
C ILE A 147 -6.88 8.55 12.29
N PRO A 148 -5.71 7.93 12.52
CA PRO A 148 -5.61 6.47 12.55
C PRO A 148 -6.57 5.86 13.59
N ALA A 149 -7.53 5.07 13.12
CA ALA A 149 -8.45 4.30 13.95
C ALA A 149 -8.09 2.80 13.96
N TYR A 150 -7.18 2.40 13.07
CA TYR A 150 -6.77 1.02 12.89
C TYR A 150 -6.17 0.41 14.17
N ARG A 151 -6.56 -0.83 14.47
CA ARG A 151 -5.96 -1.63 15.56
C ARG A 151 -5.19 -2.80 14.94
N GLN A 152 -3.90 -2.89 15.26
CA GLN A 152 -2.99 -3.97 14.84
C GLN A 152 -3.61 -5.36 15.00
N LEU A 153 -3.31 -6.27 14.07
CA LEU A 153 -3.81 -7.64 14.12
C LEU A 153 -3.46 -8.34 15.43
N ILE A 154 -2.24 -8.16 15.97
CA ILE A 154 -1.82 -8.75 17.24
C ILE A 154 -2.69 -8.32 18.44
N ARG A 155 -3.29 -7.14 18.37
CA ARG A 155 -4.20 -6.62 19.40
C ARG A 155 -5.66 -7.04 19.17
N ARG A 156 -5.99 -7.49 17.94
CA ARG A 156 -7.33 -7.98 17.55
C ARG A 156 -7.45 -9.50 17.66
N SER A 157 -6.36 -10.22 17.40
CA SER A 157 -6.36 -11.68 17.40
C SER A 157 -6.53 -12.21 18.83
N LYS A 158 -7.34 -13.26 18.97
CA LYS A 158 -7.44 -13.98 20.25
C LYS A 158 -6.07 -14.54 20.58
N LEU A 159 -5.69 -14.45 21.86
CA LEU A 159 -4.47 -15.07 22.35
C LEU A 159 -4.48 -16.56 22.01
N VAL A 160 -3.49 -17.01 21.24
CA VAL A 160 -3.30 -18.44 20.95
C VAL A 160 -2.15 -18.94 21.81
N LEU A 161 -2.46 -19.80 22.78
CA LEU A 161 -1.43 -20.53 23.51
C LEU A 161 -0.83 -21.57 22.56
N LYS A 162 0.43 -21.37 22.17
CA LYS A 162 1.21 -22.37 21.44
C LYS A 162 2.07 -23.12 22.44
N LEU A 163 1.90 -24.44 22.50
CA LEU A 163 2.85 -25.31 23.20
C LEU A 163 4.14 -25.31 22.38
N VAL A 164 5.14 -24.57 22.86
CA VAL A 164 6.48 -24.59 22.26
C VAL A 164 7.19 -25.82 22.80
N LYS A 165 7.57 -26.76 21.93
CA LYS A 165 8.51 -27.82 22.30
C LYS A 165 9.87 -27.16 22.52
N THR A 166 10.27 -27.04 23.78
CA THR A 166 11.65 -26.71 24.13
C THR A 166 12.54 -27.92 23.92
N TRP A 167 13.77 -27.67 23.51
CA TRP A 167 14.79 -28.72 23.41
C TRP A 167 14.97 -29.40 24.78
N PRO A 168 15.00 -30.74 24.83
CA PRO A 168 15.33 -31.43 26.07
C PRO A 168 16.77 -31.12 26.49
N GLU A 169 17.05 -31.25 27.78
CA GLU A 169 18.39 -31.03 28.31
C GLU A 169 19.39 -31.94 27.59
N GLY A 170 20.53 -31.38 27.17
CA GLY A 170 21.56 -32.09 26.40
C GLY A 170 21.29 -32.23 24.89
N ALA A 171 20.13 -31.80 24.38
CA ALA A 171 19.85 -31.94 22.95
C ALA A 171 20.73 -31.08 22.05
N MET A 172 21.22 -29.94 22.54
CA MET A 172 22.23 -29.14 21.83
C MET A 172 23.54 -29.90 21.67
N SER A 173 24.01 -30.56 22.74
CA SER A 173 25.22 -31.39 22.70
C SER A 173 25.04 -32.57 21.75
N ALA A 174 23.92 -33.29 21.86
CA ALA A 174 23.63 -34.41 20.95
C ALA A 174 23.59 -33.99 19.47
N LEU A 175 23.07 -32.79 19.18
CA LEU A 175 22.99 -32.27 17.82
C LEU A 175 24.37 -31.82 17.31
N GLN A 176 25.19 -31.24 18.19
CA GLN A 176 26.58 -30.91 17.91
C GLN A 176 27.42 -32.17 17.63
N ASP A 177 27.28 -33.22 18.45
CA ASP A 177 27.92 -34.52 18.23
C ASP A 177 27.50 -35.12 16.88
N CYS A 178 26.21 -34.98 16.50
CA CYS A 178 25.72 -35.43 15.20
C CYS A 178 26.39 -34.68 14.05
N PHE A 179 26.57 -33.36 14.14
CA PHE A 179 27.24 -32.59 13.10
C PHE A 179 28.73 -32.88 12.99
N GLU A 180 29.40 -33.13 14.11
CA GLU A 180 30.82 -33.52 14.14
C GLU A 180 31.05 -34.92 13.58
N CYS A 181 30.08 -35.84 13.75
CA CYS A 181 30.15 -37.20 13.22
C CYS A 181 29.55 -37.36 11.82
N THR A 182 28.95 -36.30 11.25
CA THR A 182 28.41 -36.34 9.89
C THR A 182 29.55 -36.20 8.90
N ASP A 183 29.67 -37.16 7.99
CA ASP A 183 30.56 -37.07 6.84
C ASP A 183 29.98 -36.08 5.82
N TRP A 184 30.56 -34.88 5.80
CA TRP A 184 30.13 -33.79 4.92
C TRP A 184 30.74 -33.91 3.51
N ASP A 185 31.81 -34.69 3.36
CA ASP A 185 32.53 -34.85 2.09
C ASP A 185 31.67 -35.62 1.06
N MET A 186 30.64 -36.34 1.50
CA MET A 186 29.63 -36.96 0.63
C MET A 186 28.85 -35.94 -0.23
N PHE A 187 28.81 -34.66 0.16
CA PHE A 187 28.13 -33.60 -0.60
C PHE A 187 29.05 -32.88 -1.61
N ASP A 188 30.34 -33.21 -1.64
CA ASP A 188 31.25 -32.73 -2.68
C ASP A 188 31.02 -33.53 -3.97
N LEU A 189 30.19 -32.97 -4.84
CA LEU A 189 29.83 -33.52 -6.15
C LEU A 189 30.93 -33.42 -7.21
N GLU A 190 32.19 -33.19 -6.84
CA GLU A 190 33.29 -33.04 -7.83
C GLU A 190 33.77 -34.37 -8.42
N GLU A 191 33.43 -35.53 -7.85
CA GLU A 191 33.98 -36.82 -8.32
C GLU A 191 33.09 -37.64 -9.26
N TYR A 192 31.81 -37.30 -9.44
CA TYR A 192 30.87 -38.11 -10.25
C TYR A 192 30.54 -37.57 -11.66
N THR A 193 31.04 -36.40 -12.06
CA THR A 193 30.78 -35.86 -13.41
C THR A 193 31.80 -36.27 -14.48
N SER A 194 32.85 -37.03 -14.14
CA SER A 194 33.90 -37.42 -15.10
C SER A 194 33.64 -38.74 -15.85
N SER A 195 32.60 -39.51 -15.50
CA SER A 195 32.37 -40.86 -16.06
C SER A 195 31.23 -40.98 -17.08
N VAL A 196 30.64 -39.87 -17.56
CA VAL A 196 29.58 -39.90 -18.61
C VAL A 196 30.04 -39.40 -19.98
N THR A 197 31.34 -39.12 -20.18
CA THR A 197 31.90 -38.86 -21.51
C THR A 197 33.10 -39.76 -21.79
N SER A 198 32.84 -40.99 -22.22
CA SER A 198 33.76 -41.82 -23.01
C SER A 198 32.95 -42.74 -23.91
#